data_AF-A0A351KDX4-F1
#
_entry.id   AF-A0A351KDX4-F1
#
_cell.length_a   1.000
_cell.length_b   1.000
_cell.length_c   1.000
_cell.angle_alpha   90.00
_cell.angle_beta   90.00
_cell.angle_gamma   90.00
#
_symmetry.space_group_name_H-M   'P 1'
#
loop_
_entity.id
_entity.type
_entity.pdbx_description
1 polymer ?
#
loop_
_entity_poly.entity_id
_entity_poly.type
_entity_poly.pdbx_seq_one_letter_code
_entity_poly.pdbx_strand_id
1 'polypeptide(L)' 'MKYDLVYKDNIMLCIKQHSKKEIITMLSGLLKESKIVTNSEKFINAVYDRENRGSTYCGDYLALPHGCSDCVTKP' A
#
# COMPACT_ATOMS: atom_id res chain seq x y z
N MET A 1 -24.07 -8.25 2.07
CA MET A 1 -22.78 -8.89 2.40
C MET A 1 -21.84 -7.82 2.94
N LYS A 2 -21.31 -7.99 4.15
CA LYS A 2 -20.33 -7.08 4.75
C LYS A 2 -18.97 -7.70 4.45
N TYR A 3 -18.25 -7.20 3.46
CA TYR A 3 -16.91 -7.68 3.16
C TYR A 3 -15.96 -7.06 4.19
N ASP A 4 -15.38 -7.89 5.06
CA ASP A 4 -14.25 -7.47 5.87
C ASP A 4 -13.05 -7.32 4.93
N LEU A 5 -12.79 -6.08 4.51
CA LEU A 5 -11.66 -5.71 3.64
C LEU A 5 -10.38 -5.41 4.43
N VAL A 6 -10.49 -5.36 5.76
CA VAL A 6 -9.37 -5.08 6.66
C VAL A 6 -8.97 -6.37 7.37
N TYR A 7 -7.74 -6.81 7.13
CA TYR A 7 -7.15 -7.99 7.74
C TYR A 7 -6.19 -7.56 8.83
N LYS A 8 -6.29 -8.16 10.03
CA LYS A 8 -5.41 -7.82 11.17
C LYS A 8 -3.93 -7.97 10.84
N ASP A 9 -3.59 -8.99 10.05
CA ASP A 9 -2.21 -9.27 9.63
C ASP A 9 -1.65 -8.16 8.73
N ASN A 10 -2.50 -7.30 8.16
CA ASN A 10 -2.08 -6.16 7.33
C ASN A 10 -2.03 -4.84 8.11
N ILE A 11 -2.07 -4.88 9.45
CA ILE A 11 -1.98 -3.69 10.30
C ILE A 11 -0.62 -3.66 10.99
N MET A 12 0.15 -2.60 10.73
CA MET A 12 1.44 -2.38 11.39
C MET A 12 1.34 -1.16 12.31
N LEU A 13 1.62 -1.36 13.59
CA LEU A 13 1.65 -0.30 14.60
C LEU A 13 3.09 -0.03 15.03
N CYS A 14 3.36 1.19 15.50
CA CYS A 14 4.65 1.58 16.09
C CYS A 14 5.86 1.32 15.15
N ILE A 15 5.69 1.54 13.85
CA ILE A 15 6.78 1.43 12.87
C ILE A 15 7.87 2.48 13.14
N LYS A 16 9.13 2.14 12.82
CA LYS A 16 10.30 3.01 13.03
C LYS A 16 10.74 3.76 11.77
N GLN A 17 10.14 3.41 10.63
CA GLN A 17 10.45 3.97 9.33
C GLN A 17 9.72 5.29 9.19
N HIS A 18 10.42 6.27 8.61
CA HIS A 18 9.91 7.64 8.54
C HIS A 18 9.84 8.17 7.10
N SER A 19 10.56 7.56 6.15
CA SER A 19 10.49 8.00 4.77
C SER A 19 9.33 7.36 4.01
N LYS A 20 8.74 8.13 3.09
CA LYS A 20 7.69 7.66 2.17
C LYS A 20 8.10 6.35 1.45
N LYS A 21 9.36 6.28 1.01
CA LYS A 21 9.89 5.11 0.29
C LYS A 21 9.94 3.86 1.15
N GLU A 22 10.44 3.96 2.37
CA GLU A 22 10.50 2.83 3.28
C GLU A 22 9.10 2.34 3.64
N ILE A 23 8.17 3.25 3.90
CA ILE A 23 6.79 2.91 4.26
C ILE A 23 6.07 2.23 3.09
N ILE A 24 6.12 2.78 1.87
CA ILE A 24 5.49 2.17 0.69
C ILE A 24 6.10 0.80 0.40
N THR A 25 7.42 0.67 0.49
CA THR A 25 8.12 -0.61 0.25
C THR A 25 7.70 -1.66 1.28
N MET A 26 7.67 -1.30 2.56
CA MET A 26 7.25 -2.16 3.66
C MET A 26 5.80 -2.65 3.47
N LEU A 27 4.86 -1.72 3.25
CA LEU A 27 3.44 -2.08 3.07
C LEU A 27 3.23 -2.94 1.82
N SER A 28 3.98 -2.69 0.74
CA SER A 28 3.94 -3.53 -0.47
C SER A 28 4.51 -4.93 -0.26
N GLY A 29 5.46 -5.08 0.66
CA GLY A 29 5.96 -6.38 1.12
C GLY A 29 4.88 -7.13 1.91
N LEU A 30 4.25 -6.46 2.87
CA LEU A 30 3.17 -7.02 3.68
C LEU A 30 2.00 -7.52 2.82
N LEU A 31 1.58 -6.74 1.81
CA LEU A 31 0.53 -7.13 0.88
C LEU A 31 0.92 -8.35 0.02
N LYS A 32 2.21 -8.52 -0.29
CA LYS A 32 2.71 -9.70 -1.01
C LYS A 32 2.74 -10.93 -0.11
N GLU A 33 3.18 -10.80 1.14
CA GLU A 33 3.12 -11.87 2.14
C GLU A 33 1.69 -12.36 2.35
N SER A 34 0.73 -11.44 2.40
CA SER A 34 -0.71 -11.71 2.49
C SER A 34 -1.36 -12.16 1.17
N LYS A 35 -0.56 -12.40 0.12
CA LYS A 35 -0.97 -12.85 -1.22
C LYS A 35 -2.01 -11.95 -1.91
N ILE A 36 -2.09 -10.68 -1.50
CA ILE A 36 -2.93 -9.63 -2.11
C ILE A 36 -2.24 -9.08 -3.36
N VAL A 37 -0.93 -8.94 -3.29
CA VAL A 37 -0.08 -8.47 -4.38
C VAL A 37 0.84 -9.60 -4.85
N THR A 38 0.85 -9.91 -6.14
CA THR A 38 1.72 -10.96 -6.69
C THR A 38 3.13 -10.47 -7.00
N ASN A 39 3.29 -9.16 -7.25
CA ASN A 39 4.57 -8.53 -7.57
C ASN A 39 4.68 -7.16 -6.89
N SER A 40 5.46 -7.09 -5.80
CA SER A 40 5.66 -5.87 -5.02
C SER A 40 6.34 -4.76 -5.82
N GLU A 41 7.31 -5.05 -6.69
CA GLU A 41 7.98 -4.02 -7.48
C GLU A 41 7.02 -3.35 -8.45
N LYS A 42 6.21 -4.15 -9.16
CA LYS A 42 5.15 -3.63 -10.05
C LYS A 42 4.14 -2.78 -9.29
N PHE A 43 3.76 -3.22 -8.09
CA PHE A 43 2.83 -2.48 -7.24
C PHE A 43 3.43 -1.16 -6.75
N ILE A 44 4.68 -1.17 -6.26
CA ILE A 44 5.40 0.03 -5.82
C ILE A 44 5.51 1.05 -6.97
N ASN A 45 5.86 0.59 -8.18
CA ASN A 45 5.93 1.46 -9.36
C ASN A 45 4.56 2.11 -9.65
N ALA A 46 3.48 1.33 -9.64
CA ALA A 46 2.13 1.87 -9.85
C ALA A 46 1.72 2.89 -8.77
N VAL A 47 2.11 2.68 -7.52
CA VAL A 47 1.89 3.63 -6.42
C VAL A 47 2.68 4.93 -6.67
N TYR A 48 3.94 4.83 -7.08
CA TYR A 48 4.74 6.02 -7.39
C TYR A 48 4.26 6.77 -8.63
N ASP A 49 3.79 6.07 -9.66
CA ASP A 49 3.14 6.69 -10.82
C ASP A 49 1.90 7.49 -10.41
N ARG A 50 1.16 7.03 -9.40
CA ARG A 50 0.04 7.79 -8.82
C ARG A 50 0.50 8.96 -7.97
N GLU A 51 1.52 8.77 -7.14
CA GLU A 51 2.04 9.80 -6.24
C GLU A 51 2.71 10.95 -7.02
N ASN A 52 3.39 10.64 -8.13
CA ASN A 52 4.04 11.62 -9.00
C ASN A 52 3.05 12.52 -9.75
N ARG A 53 1.81 12.05 -9.96
CA ARG A 53 0.73 12.88 -10.51
C ARG A 53 0.17 13.88 -9.50
N GLY A 54 0.46 13.69 -8.22
CA GLY A 54 0.00 14.52 -7.13
C GLY A 54 -0.07 13.70 -5.85
N SER A 55 0.29 14.35 -4.73
CA SER A 55 0.29 13.76 -3.40
C SER A 55 -1.02 13.00 -3.10
N THR A 56 -0.90 11.81 -2.52
CA THR A 56 -2.05 11.05 -1.99
C THR A 56 -2.35 11.36 -0.53
N TYR A 57 -1.77 12.44 0.02
CA TYR A 57 -2.13 12.99 1.32
C TYR A 57 -3.57 13.51 1.32
N CYS A 58 -4.37 13.08 2.29
CA CYS A 58 -5.79 13.40 2.40
C CYS A 58 -6.12 14.43 3.49
N GLY A 59 -5.11 15.00 4.16
CA GLY A 59 -5.32 15.79 5.38
C GLY A 59 -5.23 14.92 6.63
N ASP A 60 -5.31 15.55 7.80
CA ASP A 60 -5.42 14.87 9.11
C ASP A 60 -4.39 13.76 9.35
N TYR A 61 -3.14 13.98 8.91
CA TYR A 61 -2.05 13.01 9.03
C TYR A 61 -2.31 11.66 8.32
N LEU A 62 -3.23 11.62 7.36
CA LEU A 62 -3.60 10.44 6.58
C LEU A 62 -3.12 10.55 5.14
N ALA A 63 -2.52 9.48 4.63
CA ALA A 63 -2.21 9.32 3.21
C ALA A 63 -2.72 7.97 2.71
N LEU A 64 -3.15 7.92 1.44
CA LEU A 64 -3.68 6.73 0.78
C LEU A 64 -2.80 6.35 -0.41
N PRO A 65 -1.56 5.88 -0.22
CA PRO A 65 -0.71 5.46 -1.34
C PRO A 65 -1.35 4.27 -2.08
N HIS A 66 -1.78 4.50 -3.31
CA HIS A 66 -2.47 3.51 -4.17
C HIS A 66 -1.97 3.60 -5.61
N GLY A 67 -2.21 2.56 -6.40
CA GLY A 67 -1.84 2.52 -7.81
C GLY A 67 -2.70 1.51 -8.58
N CYS A 68 -2.91 1.76 -9.87
CA CYS A 68 -3.61 0.82 -10.74
C CYS A 68 -2.62 -0.21 -11.28
N SER A 69 -2.85 -1.49 -11.00
CA SER A 69 -2.00 -2.57 -11.50
C SER A 69 -2.80 -3.89 -11.55
N ASP A 70 -2.40 -4.77 -12.46
CA ASP A 70 -2.95 -6.14 -12.60
C ASP A 70 -2.38 -7.13 -11.57
N CYS A 71 -1.47 -6.69 -10.69
CA CYS A 71 -0.83 -7.55 -9.71
C CYS A 71 -1.61 -7.64 -8.39
N VAL A 72 -2.73 -6.92 -8.27
CA VAL A 72 -3.66 -6.99 -7.14
C VAL A 72 -4.69 -8.09 -7.38
N THR A 73 -4.74 -9.08 -6.51
CA THR A 73 -5.58 -10.30 -6.67
C THR A 73 -6.93 -10.21 -5.98
N LYS A 74 -7.04 -9.33 -4.98
CA LYS A 74 -8.25 -9.05 -4.22
C LYS A 74 -8.25 -7.58 -3.78
N PRO A 75 -9.43 -6.94 -3.67
CA PRO A 75 -9.55 -5.57 -3.18
C PRO A 75 -9.07 -5.43 -1.73
#